data_AF-A0A2M7EZA0-F1
#
_entry.id   AF-A0A2M7EZA0-F1
#
_cell.length_a   1.000
_cell.length_b   1.000
_cell.length_c   1.000
_cell.angle_alpha   90.00
_cell.angle_beta   90.00
_cell.angle_gamma   90.00
#
_symmetry.space_group_name_H-M   'P 1'
#
loop_
_entity.id
_entity.type
_entity.pdbx_description
1 polymer ?
#
loop_
_entity_poly.entity_id
_entity_poly.type
_entity_poly.pdbx_seq_one_letter_code
_entity_poly.pdbx_strand_id
1 'polypeptide(L)' 'MFDTRDTAHEAQGLAMREASILARSVGQPVECRVYRMGAPERDTFGRDVSPAFYLGRAVGTPAGVEWQEGIAKRRAAA' A
#
# COMPACT_ATOMS: atom_id res chain seq x y z
N MET A 1 -0.10 3.33 10.90
CA MET A 1 0.50 2.03 11.27
C MET A 1 1.08 1.41 10.01
N PHE A 2 2.27 0.85 10.06
CA PHE A 2 2.89 0.14 8.93
C PHE A 2 2.94 -1.35 9.26
N ASP A 3 2.46 -2.19 8.35
CA ASP A 3 2.43 -3.64 8.45
C ASP A 3 3.08 -4.21 7.18
N THR A 4 3.94 -5.22 7.33
CA THR A 4 4.70 -5.84 6.24
C THR A 4 4.20 -7.25 6.00
N ARG A 5 3.97 -7.60 4.72
CA ARG A 5 3.56 -8.94 4.28
C ARG A 5 4.55 -9.49 3.27
N ASP A 6 4.65 -10.81 3.23
CA ASP A 6 5.59 -11.51 2.35
C ASP A 6 5.12 -11.46 0.90
N THR A 7 3.81 -11.40 0.67
CA THR A 7 3.23 -11.34 -0.67
C THR A 7 2.38 -10.10 -0.91
N ALA A 8 2.34 -9.64 -2.15
CA ALA A 8 1.46 -8.56 -2.59
C ALA A 8 -0.02 -8.91 -2.39
N HIS A 9 -0.39 -10.18 -2.57
CA HIS A 9 -1.75 -10.66 -2.39
C HIS A 9 -2.22 -10.56 -0.94
N GLU A 10 -1.38 -10.97 0.02
CA GLU A 10 -1.69 -10.81 1.44
C GLU A 10 -1.77 -9.34 1.85
N ALA A 11 -0.84 -8.51 1.37
CA ALA A 11 -0.84 -7.08 1.63
C ALA A 11 -2.13 -6.41 1.10
N GLN A 12 -2.57 -6.77 -0.10
CA GLN A 12 -3.82 -6.31 -0.68
C GLN A 12 -5.03 -6.78 0.15
N GLY A 13 -5.09 -8.06 0.50
CA GLY A 13 -6.19 -8.63 1.29
C GLY A 13 -6.32 -7.95 2.66
N LEU A 14 -5.20 -7.72 3.34
CA LEU A 14 -5.17 -6.96 4.58
C LEU A 14 -5.64 -5.52 4.37
N ALA A 15 -5.08 -4.82 3.38
CA ALA A 15 -5.45 -3.43 3.11
C ALA A 15 -6.95 -3.26 2.84
N MET A 16 -7.57 -4.18 2.10
CA MET A 16 -9.01 -4.17 1.85
C MET A 16 -9.82 -4.41 3.13
N ARG A 17 -9.40 -5.38 3.95
CA ARG A 17 -10.06 -5.67 5.23
C ARG A 17 -9.99 -4.48 6.18
N GLU A 18 -8.81 -3.91 6.37
CA GLU A 18 -8.57 -2.79 7.29
C GLU A 18 -9.29 -1.52 6.80
N ALA A 19 -9.21 -1.19 5.51
CA ALA A 19 -9.91 -0.05 4.95
C ALA A 19 -11.43 -0.16 5.17
N SER A 20 -12.01 -1.37 5.01
CA SER A 20 -13.44 -1.59 5.27
C SER A 20 -13.81 -1.43 6.74
N ILE A 21 -13.04 -2.04 7.65
CA ILE A 21 -13.30 -1.96 9.09
C ILE A 21 -13.18 -0.52 9.58
N LEU A 22 -12.10 0.16 9.21
CA LEU A 22 -11.83 1.54 9.64
C LEU A 22 -12.85 2.51 9.06
N ALA A 23 -13.19 2.40 7.77
CA ALA A 23 -14.16 3.31 7.16
C ALA A 23 -15.56 3.19 7.80
N ARG A 24 -15.96 1.98 8.19
CA ARG A 24 -17.21 1.76 8.95
C ARG A 24 -17.14 2.30 10.37
N SER A 25 -16.00 2.09 11.05
CA SER A 25 -15.81 2.54 12.42
C SER A 25 -15.74 4.07 12.55
N VAL A 26 -15.12 4.74 11.60
CA VAL A 26 -14.93 6.20 11.60
C VAL A 26 -16.10 6.91 10.92
N GLY A 27 -16.87 6.21 10.08
CA GLY A 27 -17.96 6.78 9.29
C GLY A 27 -17.47 7.68 8.15
N GLN A 28 -16.20 7.57 7.76
CA GLN A 28 -15.55 8.39 6.74
C GLN A 28 -14.76 7.50 5.78
N PRO A 29 -14.48 7.96 4.54
CA PRO A 29 -13.60 7.25 3.63
C PRO A 29 -12.19 7.07 4.20
N VAL A 30 -11.62 5.88 4.05
CA VAL A 30 -10.26 5.52 4.49
C VAL A 30 -9.47 4.94 3.33
N GLU A 31 -8.22 5.37 3.17
CA GLU A 31 -7.30 4.81 2.19
C GLU A 31 -6.18 3.99 2.86
N CYS A 32 -6.00 2.75 2.41
CA CYS A 32 -4.84 1.93 2.77
C CYS A 32 -3.95 1.73 1.54
N ARG A 33 -2.74 2.30 1.56
CA ARG A 33 -1.78 2.22 0.45
C ARG A 33 -0.83 1.06 0.63
N VAL A 34 -0.57 0.33 -0.44
CA VAL A 34 0.33 -0.83 -0.45
C VAL A 34 1.53 -0.51 -1.33
N TYR A 35 2.71 -0.78 -0.78
CA TYR A 35 3.99 -0.63 -1.44
C TYR A 35 4.75 -1.95 -1.39
N ARG A 36 5.47 -2.27 -2.47
CA ARG A 36 6.52 -3.27 -2.47
C ARG A 36 7.82 -2.59 -2.08
N MET A 37 8.48 -3.07 -1.04
CA MET A 37 9.83 -2.63 -0.72
C MET A 37 10.83 -3.38 -1.60
N GLY A 38 11.82 -2.66 -2.12
CA GLY A 38 12.97 -3.24 -2.80
C GLY A 38 13.99 -3.81 -1.81
N ALA A 39 15.20 -4.07 -2.30
CA ALA A 39 16.28 -4.53 -1.44
C ALA A 39 16.55 -3.48 -0.33
N PRO A 40 16.82 -3.92 0.91
CA PRO A 40 17.21 -3.02 1.97
C PRO A 40 18.44 -2.20 1.57
N GLU A 41 18.33 -0.88 1.64
CA GLU A 41 19.42 0.04 1.31
C GLU A 41 19.58 1.09 2.41
N ARG A 42 20.84 1.43 2.72
CA ARG A 42 21.17 2.50 3.67
C ARG A 42 22.13 3.47 3.01
N ASP A 43 21.91 4.76 3.25
CA ASP A 43 22.85 5.78 2.79
C ASP A 43 24.12 5.83 3.65
N THR A 44 25.06 6.71 3.29
CA THR A 44 26.32 6.90 4.03
C THR A 44 26.12 7.34 5.49
N PHE A 45 24.96 7.87 5.85
CA PHE A 45 24.59 8.27 7.21
C PHE A 45 23.77 7.19 7.95
N GLY A 46 23.59 6.01 7.34
CA GLY A 46 22.86 4.88 7.91
C GLY A 46 21.34 4.98 7.86
N ARG A 47 20.78 5.98 7.14
CA ARG A 47 19.33 6.16 6.96
C ARG A 47 18.78 5.14 5.98
N ASP A 48 17.60 4.59 6.28
CA ASP A 48 16.90 3.68 5.38
C ASP A 48 16.43 4.45 4.13
N VAL A 49 16.96 4.04 2.98
CA VAL A 49 16.62 4.59 1.65
C VAL A 49 16.08 3.50 0.74
N SER A 50 15.59 2.39 1.31
CA SER A 50 15.03 1.27 0.57
C SER A 50 13.95 1.75 -0.40
N PRO A 51 14.04 1.43 -1.70
CA PRO A 51 13.08 1.92 -2.68
C PRO A 51 11.70 1.31 -2.41
N ALA A 52 10.67 2.15 -2.40
CA ALA A 52 9.28 1.72 -2.26
C ALA A 52 8.54 1.87 -3.60
N PHE A 53 7.99 0.77 -4.10
CA PHE A 53 7.23 0.72 -5.35
C PHE A 53 5.74 0.66 -5.03
N TYR A 54 4.99 1.69 -5.43
CA TYR A 54 3.55 1.73 -5.20
C TYR A 54 2.83 0.65 -6.01
N LEU A 55 2.09 -0.23 -5.32
CA LEU A 55 1.32 -1.30 -5.94
C LEU A 55 -0.15 -0.92 -6.15
N GLY A 56 -0.71 -0.13 -5.24
CA GLY A 56 -2.12 0.25 -5.28
C GLY A 56 -2.64 0.65 -3.91
N ARG A 57 -3.95 0.88 -3.84
CA ARG A 57 -4.63 1.23 -2.60
C ARG A 57 -5.99 0.56 -2.48
N ALA A 58 -6.34 0.22 -1.25
CA ALA A 58 -7.73 -0.08 -0.89
C ALA A 58 -8.41 1.23 -0.46
N VAL A 59 -9.58 1.50 -1.03
CA VAL A 59 -10.42 2.64 -0.65
C VAL A 59 -11.67 2.10 0.02
N GLY A 60 -11.74 2.27 1.33
CA GLY A 60 -12.89 1.91 2.15
C GLY A 60 -13.84 3.09 2.28
N THR A 61 -15.12 2.84 2.14
CA THR A 61 -16.22 3.74 2.50
C THR A 61 -17.19 3.01 3.43
N PRO A 62 -18.11 3.70 4.10
CA PRO A 62 -19.15 3.03 4.87
C PRO A 62 -19.98 2.03 4.05
N ALA A 63 -20.12 2.26 2.74
CA ALA A 63 -20.90 1.41 1.83
C ALA A 63 -20.14 0.18 1.32
N GLY A 64 -18.81 0.19 1.32
CA GLY A 64 -18.03 -0.90 0.72
C GLY A 64 -16.55 -0.57 0.60
N VAL A 65 -15.78 -1.50 0.04
CA VAL A 65 -14.35 -1.34 -0.20
C VAL A 65 -14.02 -1.74 -1.63
N GLU A 66 -13.13 -0.97 -2.25
CA GLU A 66 -12.61 -1.26 -3.59
C GLU A 66 -11.08 -1.25 -3.59
N TRP A 67 -10.50 -2.02 -4.50
CA TRP A 67 -9.08 -1.98 -4.79
C TRP A 67 -8.83 -1.14 -6.04
N GLN A 68 -7.85 -0.24 -5.96
CA GLN A 68 -7.38 0.56 -7.08
C GLN A 68 -5.91 0.24 -7.35
N GLU A 69 -5.64 -0.37 -8.51
CA GLU A 69 -4.27 -0.68 -8.92
C GLU A 69 -3.42 0.58 -9.11
N GLY A 70 -2.18 0.51 -8.66
CA GLY A 70 -1.19 1.55 -8.88
C GLY A 70 -0.72 1.53 -10.33
N ILE A 71 -0.78 2.68 -11.00
CA ILE A 71 -0.20 2.81 -12.34
C ILE A 71 1.32 2.78 -12.17
N ALA A 72 1.93 1.63 -12.43
CA ALA A 72 3.36 1.56 -12.68
C ALA A 72 3.64 2.33 -13.98
N LYS A 73 4.10 3.58 -13.89
CA LYS A 73 4.70 4.26 -15.04
C LYS A 73 5.90 3.42 -15.45
N ARG A 74 5.73 2.55 -16.46
CA ARG A 74 6.86 1.92 -17.16
C ARG A 74 7.79 3.05 -17.56
N ARG A 75 9.00 3.08 -16.99
CA ARG A 75 10.09 3.83 -17.63
C ARG A 75 10.17 3.29 -19.05
N ALA A 76 9.90 4.15 -20.04
CA ALA A 76 10.26 3.86 -21.41
C ALA A 76 11.75 3.51 -21.41
N ALA A 77 12.09 2.30 -21.89
CA ALA A 77 13.48 1.95 -22.15
C ALA A 77 14.00 2.96 -23.18
N ALA A 78 15.05 3.68 -22.82
CA ALA A 78 15.83 4.52 -23.71
C ALA A 78 16.86 3.68 -24.47
#